data_AF-B4UYY5-F1
#
_entry.id   AF-B4UYY5-F1
#
_cell.length_a   1.000
_cell.length_b   1.000
_cell.length_c   1.000
_cell.angle_alpha   90.00
_cell.angle_beta   90.00
_cell.angle_gamma   90.00
#
_symmetry.space_group_name_H-M   'P 1'
#
loop_
_entity.id
_entity.type
_entity.pdbx_description
1 polymer ?
#
loop_
_entity_poly.entity_id
_entity_poly.type
_entity_poly.pdbx_seq_one_letter_code
_entity_poly.pdbx_strand_id
1 'polypeptide(L)'
;MRQDWEPEDLIAGGDEKDEGFDGEGTVAGGGRSHFAELKTDPGAPGLESLLAEVNKLQRVWKLELPADLFADVSEKLVYVWRARAKEYPANLERMKPPRRLTLLATLCHVRQTEPPTRWWTCSSSSS
;
A
#
# COMPACT_ATOMS: atom_id res chain seq x y z
N MET A 1 22.01 -29.27 -3.10
CA MET A 1 21.35 -28.42 -4.11
C MET A 1 21.22 -27.02 -3.54
N ARG A 2 22.18 -26.15 -3.90
CA ARG A 2 22.18 -24.72 -3.63
C ARG A 2 21.32 -24.09 -4.72
N GLN A 3 20.23 -23.43 -4.36
CA GLN A 3 19.47 -22.64 -5.33
C GLN A 3 20.03 -21.22 -5.23
N ASP A 4 20.91 -20.93 -6.18
CA ASP A 4 21.43 -19.60 -6.46
C ASP A 4 20.24 -18.74 -6.93
N TRP A 5 19.95 -17.70 -6.16
CA TRP A 5 18.87 -16.75 -6.41
C TRP A 5 19.55 -15.45 -6.80
N GLU A 6 19.59 -15.13 -8.09
CA GLU A 6 20.15 -13.88 -8.58
C GLU A 6 19.02 -12.84 -8.78
N PRO A 7 19.24 -11.57 -8.39
CA PRO A 7 18.18 -10.57 -8.25
C PRO A 7 17.63 -9.96 -9.57
N GLU A 8 18.13 -10.38 -10.72
CA GLU A 8 18.10 -9.60 -11.96
C GLU A 8 17.19 -10.14 -13.08
N ASP A 9 16.60 -11.33 -12.92
CA ASP A 9 15.82 -12.04 -13.97
C ASP A 9 14.37 -11.56 -14.22
N LEU A 10 13.94 -10.38 -13.77
CA LEU A 10 12.51 -10.04 -13.68
C LEU A 10 12.06 -8.72 -14.33
N ILE A 11 12.82 -8.19 -15.30
CA ILE A 11 12.49 -6.93 -16.01
C ILE A 11 12.19 -7.22 -17.49
N ALA A 12 11.03 -7.80 -17.83
CA ALA A 12 10.52 -7.81 -19.20
C ALA A 12 9.01 -8.04 -19.27
N GLY A 13 8.29 -7.17 -19.99
CA GLY A 13 6.91 -7.38 -20.43
C GLY A 13 6.09 -6.08 -20.56
N GLY A 14 5.99 -5.56 -21.79
CA GLY A 14 5.05 -4.50 -22.17
C GLY A 14 3.76 -5.05 -22.81
N ASP A 15 2.74 -4.20 -22.95
CA ASP A 15 2.07 -3.79 -24.21
C ASP A 15 0.68 -3.19 -23.94
N GLU A 16 0.35 -2.16 -24.74
CA GLU A 16 -0.93 -1.45 -24.82
C GLU A 16 -2.01 -2.27 -25.56
N LYS A 17 -3.29 -1.87 -25.35
CA LYS A 17 -4.51 -1.93 -26.21
C LYS A 17 -5.75 -1.86 -25.27
N ASP A 18 -6.91 -1.30 -25.59
CA ASP A 18 -7.62 -1.13 -26.86
C ASP A 18 -8.76 -0.08 -26.69
N GLU A 19 -9.25 0.47 -27.81
CA GLU A 19 -10.42 1.36 -27.90
C GLU A 19 -11.74 0.58 -27.98
N GLY A 20 -12.88 1.22 -27.63
CA GLY A 20 -14.22 0.68 -27.90
C GLY A 20 -15.37 1.63 -27.52
N PHE A 21 -16.25 1.90 -28.49
CA PHE A 21 -17.33 2.90 -28.57
C PHE A 21 -18.73 2.28 -28.35
N ASP A 22 -19.70 3.01 -27.77
CA ASP A 22 -21.07 3.26 -28.32
C ASP A 22 -22.16 3.72 -27.30
N GLY A 23 -23.12 4.52 -27.78
CA GLY A 23 -24.54 4.39 -27.38
C GLY A 23 -25.16 5.42 -26.40
N GLU A 24 -25.74 6.49 -26.94
CA GLU A 24 -26.62 7.44 -26.24
C GLU A 24 -28.09 6.95 -26.19
N GLY A 25 -28.75 7.12 -25.04
CA GLY A 25 -30.20 7.00 -24.87
C GLY A 25 -30.67 7.82 -23.67
N THR A 26 -31.38 8.92 -23.91
CA THR A 26 -31.87 9.87 -22.90
C THR A 26 -33.33 9.58 -22.51
N VAL A 27 -33.67 9.65 -21.21
CA VAL A 27 -35.02 10.05 -20.77
C VAL A 27 -35.05 10.69 -19.37
N ALA A 28 -35.47 11.96 -19.36
CA ALA A 28 -36.25 12.72 -18.39
C ALA A 28 -35.98 12.64 -16.86
N GLY A 29 -35.55 13.78 -16.31
CA GLY A 29 -36.42 14.61 -15.46
C GLY A 29 -36.47 14.36 -13.94
N GLY A 30 -35.70 15.18 -13.20
CA GLY A 30 -36.13 15.77 -11.93
C GLY A 30 -35.78 15.04 -10.63
N GLY A 31 -34.82 15.60 -9.86
CA GLY A 31 -34.84 15.45 -8.39
C GLY A 31 -33.52 15.17 -7.66
N ARG A 32 -32.44 15.90 -7.91
CA ARG A 32 -31.36 16.08 -6.92
C ARG A 32 -30.87 17.53 -7.01
N SER A 33 -30.92 18.30 -5.91
CA SER A 33 -30.28 19.62 -5.90
C SER A 33 -28.76 19.41 -5.88
N HIS A 34 -27.99 20.22 -6.61
CA HIS A 34 -26.52 20.13 -6.59
C HIS A 34 -25.93 20.25 -5.16
N PHE A 35 -26.63 20.94 -4.26
CA PHE A 35 -26.29 20.99 -2.84
C PHE A 35 -26.48 19.64 -2.13
N ALA A 36 -27.50 18.85 -2.51
CA ALA A 36 -27.71 17.50 -2.01
C ALA A 36 -26.65 16.52 -2.54
N GLU A 37 -26.13 16.71 -3.76
CA GLU A 37 -24.98 15.95 -4.28
C GLU A 37 -23.68 16.27 -3.53
N LEU A 38 -23.41 17.56 -3.25
CA LEU A 38 -22.21 17.98 -2.51
C LEU A 38 -22.17 17.50 -1.05
N LYS A 39 -23.32 17.17 -0.46
CA LYS A 39 -23.42 16.51 0.85
C LYS A 39 -23.20 15.00 0.80
N THR A 40 -23.15 14.42 -0.38
CA THR A 40 -22.95 12.97 -0.54
C THR A 40 -21.47 12.67 -0.39
N ASP A 41 -21.13 11.83 0.58
CA ASP A 41 -19.75 11.43 0.82
C ASP A 41 -19.20 10.73 -0.45
N PRO A 42 -18.02 11.13 -0.97
CA PRO A 42 -17.48 10.61 -2.21
C PRO A 42 -17.05 9.17 -1.96
N GLY A 43 -17.89 8.21 -2.36
CA GLY A 43 -17.66 6.78 -2.14
C GLY A 43 -16.18 6.38 -2.28
N ALA A 44 -15.60 6.03 -1.13
CA ALA A 44 -14.25 5.53 -0.86
C ALA A 44 -14.34 4.81 0.52
N PRO A 45 -13.36 3.99 0.96
CA PRO A 45 -13.56 3.08 2.09
C PRO A 45 -14.17 3.80 3.30
N GLY A 46 -15.33 3.32 3.77
CA GLY A 46 -16.06 3.97 4.87
C GLY A 46 -15.21 4.12 6.13
N LEU A 47 -15.62 4.98 7.06
CA LEU A 47 -14.92 5.26 8.31
C LEU A 47 -14.35 4.01 9.00
N GLU A 48 -15.11 2.92 9.04
CA GLU A 48 -14.68 1.63 9.59
C GLU A 48 -13.43 1.04 8.91
N SER A 49 -13.34 1.15 7.58
CA SER A 49 -12.18 0.70 6.82
C SER A 49 -10.96 1.60 7.09
N LEU A 50 -11.15 2.91 7.31
CA LEU A 50 -10.06 3.80 7.71
C LEU A 50 -9.57 3.48 9.12
N LEU A 51 -10.48 3.26 10.07
CA LEU A 51 -10.15 2.83 11.43
C LEU A 51 -9.43 1.47 11.43
N ALA A 52 -9.85 0.54 10.56
CA ALA A 52 -9.16 -0.74 10.37
C ALA A 52 -7.72 -0.56 9.83
N GLU A 53 -7.48 0.38 8.93
CA GLU A 53 -6.13 0.71 8.47
C GLU A 53 -5.29 1.37 9.58
N VAL A 54 -5.84 2.28 10.38
CA VAL A 54 -5.15 2.85 11.55
C VAL A 54 -4.71 1.75 12.52
N ASN A 55 -5.59 0.78 12.81
CA ASN A 55 -5.25 -0.37 13.65
C ASN A 55 -4.11 -1.23 13.07
N LYS A 56 -4.01 -1.34 11.73
CA LYS A 56 -2.88 -2.03 11.09
C LYS A 56 -1.59 -1.25 11.31
N LEU A 57 -1.59 0.06 11.06
CA LEU A 57 -0.40 0.91 11.25
C LEU A 57 0.08 0.92 12.69
N GLN A 58 -0.83 0.99 13.66
CA GLN A 58 -0.48 0.88 15.09
C GLN A 58 0.22 -0.44 15.43
N ARG A 59 -0.20 -1.57 14.84
CA ARG A 59 0.52 -2.84 15.02
C ARG A 59 1.91 -2.81 14.43
N VAL A 60 2.10 -2.14 13.29
CA VAL A 60 3.42 -2.01 12.66
C VAL A 60 4.34 -1.17 13.54
N TRP A 61 3.90 -0.02 14.07
CA TRP A 61 4.74 0.82 14.94
C TRP A 61 5.14 0.14 16.25
N LYS A 62 4.29 -0.73 16.80
CA LYS A 62 4.63 -1.54 17.99
C LYS A 62 5.76 -2.55 17.76
N LEU A 63 6.16 -2.79 16.51
CA LEU A 63 7.33 -3.63 16.21
C LEU A 63 8.65 -2.90 16.44
N GLU A 64 8.62 -1.56 16.56
CA GLU A 64 9.79 -0.72 16.87
C GLU A 64 11.00 -1.05 15.96
N LEU A 65 10.75 -1.29 14.67
CA LEU A 65 11.82 -1.60 13.75
C LEU A 65 12.77 -0.39 13.65
N PRO A 66 14.10 -0.60 13.68
CA PRO A 66 15.05 0.48 13.55
C PRO A 66 14.84 1.28 12.25
N ALA A 67 14.94 2.61 12.33
CA ALA A 67 14.79 3.48 11.16
C ALA A 67 15.86 3.23 10.09
N ASP A 68 17.03 2.75 10.51
CA ASP A 68 18.20 2.43 9.71
C ASP A 68 18.30 0.93 9.35
N LEU A 69 17.25 0.13 9.59
CA LEU A 69 17.25 -1.32 9.33
C LEU A 69 17.67 -1.68 7.89
N PHE A 70 17.42 -0.78 6.93
CA PHE A 70 17.78 -0.95 5.52
C PHE A 70 18.79 0.10 5.02
N ALA A 71 19.53 0.76 5.91
CA ALA A 71 20.46 1.84 5.54
C ALA A 71 21.54 1.39 4.54
N ASP A 72 21.98 0.13 4.62
CA ASP A 72 22.98 -0.45 3.72
C ASP A 72 22.37 -1.13 2.48
N VAL A 73 21.05 -1.01 2.29
CA VAL A 73 20.32 -1.66 1.20
C VAL A 73 19.80 -0.61 0.23
N SER A 74 19.98 -0.83 -1.07
CA SER A 74 19.47 0.10 -2.08
C SER A 74 17.94 0.19 -2.04
N GLU A 75 17.39 1.40 -2.20
CA GLU A 75 15.95 1.65 -2.23
C GLU A 75 15.22 0.80 -3.29
N LYS A 76 15.87 0.60 -4.45
CA LYS A 76 15.36 -0.27 -5.52
C LYS A 76 15.13 -1.70 -5.03
N LEU A 77 16.04 -2.25 -4.23
CA LEU A 77 15.92 -3.60 -3.71
C LEU A 77 14.79 -3.70 -2.66
N VAL A 78 14.68 -2.70 -1.78
CA VAL A 78 13.58 -2.59 -0.81
C VAL A 78 12.22 -2.53 -1.52
N TYR A 79 12.12 -1.74 -2.60
CA TYR A 79 10.90 -1.66 -3.41
C TYR A 79 10.50 -3.02 -4.02
N VAL A 80 11.47 -3.75 -4.58
CA VAL A 80 11.25 -5.08 -5.15
C VAL A 80 10.81 -6.09 -4.08
N TRP A 81 11.44 -6.07 -2.90
CA TRP A 81 11.03 -6.93 -1.79
C TRP A 81 9.62 -6.60 -1.29
N ARG A 82 9.23 -5.32 -1.27
CA ARG A 82 7.86 -4.91 -0.93
C ARG A 82 6.84 -5.46 -1.93
N ALA A 83 7.13 -5.37 -3.23
CA ALA A 83 6.26 -5.92 -4.27
C ALA A 83 6.06 -7.42 -4.08
N ARG A 84 7.15 -8.16 -3.90
CA ARG A 84 7.12 -9.61 -3.61
C ARG A 84 6.37 -9.97 -2.34
N ALA A 85 6.48 -9.15 -1.28
CA ALA A 85 5.74 -9.37 -0.04
C ALA A 85 4.22 -9.22 -0.24
N LYS A 86 3.78 -8.35 -1.15
CA LYS A 86 2.35 -8.14 -1.47
C LYS A 86 1.74 -9.25 -2.32
N GLU A 87 2.52 -9.87 -3.20
CA GLU A 87 2.05 -10.90 -4.13
C GLU A 87 1.67 -12.22 -3.43
N TYR A 88 2.17 -12.48 -2.21
CA TYR A 88 2.15 -13.81 -1.62
C TYR A 88 1.75 -13.86 -0.13
N PRO A 89 0.59 -13.30 0.29
CA PRO A 89 0.23 -13.25 1.70
C PRO A 89 0.18 -14.64 2.38
N ALA A 90 -0.40 -15.65 1.73
CA ALA A 90 -0.48 -17.01 2.26
C ALA A 90 0.84 -17.81 2.12
N ASN A 91 1.69 -17.44 1.18
CA ASN A 91 2.94 -18.15 0.91
C ASN A 91 4.09 -17.69 1.82
N LEU A 92 3.99 -16.50 2.42
CA LEU A 92 4.99 -16.00 3.38
C LEU A 92 5.23 -17.02 4.51
N GLU A 93 4.17 -17.60 5.09
CA GLU A 93 4.29 -18.56 6.19
C GLU A 93 5.09 -19.81 5.81
N ARG A 94 5.02 -20.23 4.54
CA ARG A 94 5.70 -21.41 4.00
C ARG A 94 7.16 -21.15 3.61
N MET A 95 7.61 -19.88 3.60
CA MET A 95 8.98 -19.53 3.26
C MET A 95 9.96 -19.83 4.41
N LYS A 96 11.22 -20.09 4.06
CA LYS A 96 12.29 -20.23 5.06
C LYS A 96 12.39 -18.95 5.90
N PRO A 97 12.70 -19.06 7.22
CA PRO A 97 12.66 -17.93 8.14
C PRO A 97 13.40 -16.68 7.68
N PRO A 98 14.63 -16.74 7.12
CA PRO A 98 15.34 -15.53 6.68
C PRO A 98 14.57 -14.76 5.61
N ARG A 99 14.11 -15.46 4.55
CA ARG A 99 13.34 -14.84 3.47
C ARG A 99 12.01 -14.27 3.96
N ARG A 100 11.31 -15.03 4.83
CA ARG A 100 10.04 -14.59 5.43
C ARG A 100 10.20 -13.32 6.25
N LEU A 101 11.21 -13.28 7.12
CA LEU A 101 11.48 -12.13 7.99
C LEU A 101 11.92 -10.91 7.18
N THR A 102 12.77 -11.06 6.16
CA THR A 102 13.16 -9.93 5.29
C THR A 102 11.93 -9.31 4.60
N LEU A 103 11.04 -10.11 4.03
CA LEU A 103 9.86 -9.60 3.33
C LEU A 103 8.85 -8.94 4.30
N LEU A 104 8.64 -9.53 5.48
CA LEU A 104 7.81 -8.93 6.53
C LEU A 104 8.40 -7.62 7.04
N ALA A 105 9.71 -7.60 7.34
CA ALA A 105 10.41 -6.40 7.79
C ALA A 105 10.37 -5.29 6.74
N THR A 106 10.54 -5.62 5.45
CA THR A 106 10.43 -4.67 4.35
C THR A 106 9.02 -4.07 4.27
N LEU A 107 7.99 -4.92 4.34
CA LEU A 107 6.60 -4.46 4.29
C LEU A 107 6.28 -3.55 5.49
N CYS A 108 6.74 -3.91 6.68
CA CYS A 108 6.58 -3.09 7.87
C CYS A 108 7.31 -1.76 7.74
N HIS A 109 8.60 -1.77 7.37
CA HIS A 109 9.42 -0.57 7.21
C HIS A 109 8.78 0.46 6.28
N VAL A 110 8.29 0.05 5.10
CA VAL A 110 7.64 0.96 4.16
C VAL A 110 6.29 1.48 4.68
N ARG A 111 5.57 0.71 5.50
CA ARG A 111 4.31 1.16 6.10
C ARG A 111 4.52 2.15 7.26
N GLN A 112 5.65 2.06 7.97
CA GLN A 112 5.96 2.99 9.06
C GLN A 112 6.29 4.39 8.53
N THR A 113 6.79 4.51 7.31
CA THR A 113 7.09 5.79 6.68
C THR A 113 5.87 6.45 6.04
N GLU A 114 4.71 5.78 5.99
CA GLU A 114 3.44 6.41 5.63
C GLU A 114 3.04 7.36 6.78
N PRO A 115 3.07 8.69 6.57
CA PRO A 115 2.78 9.63 7.65
C PRO A 115 1.32 9.45 8.07
N PRO A 116 1.01 9.34 9.37
CA PRO A 116 -0.35 9.45 9.85
C PRO A 116 -0.82 10.88 9.62
N THR A 117 -1.47 11.08 8.48
CA THR A 117 -2.21 12.27 8.04
C THR A 117 -1.92 13.57 8.83
N ARG A 118 -0.75 14.21 8.65
CA ARG A 118 -0.46 15.61 9.09
C ARG A 118 -0.69 16.03 10.56
N TRP A 119 -1.28 15.21 11.44
CA TRP A 119 -1.70 15.62 12.78
C TRP A 119 -0.59 15.45 13.83
N TRP A 120 0.38 14.56 13.58
CA TRP A 120 1.47 14.30 14.53
C TRP A 120 2.51 15.43 14.59
N THR A 121 2.80 16.09 13.46
CA THR A 121 3.78 17.19 13.42
C THR A 121 3.26 18.50 14.03
N CYS A 122 1.95 18.64 14.25
CA CYS A 122 1.40 19.77 15.01
C CYS A 122 1.53 19.59 16.52
N SER A 123 1.61 18.36 17.04
CA SER A 123 1.69 18.13 18.49
C SER A 123 3.09 18.39 19.08
N SER A 124 4.13 18.41 18.25
CA SER A 124 5.52 18.59 18.70
C SER A 124 6.00 20.06 18.71
N SER A 125 5.19 21.00 18.21
CA SER A 125 5.55 22.43 18.09
C SER A 125 4.91 23.32 19.16
N SER A 126 4.35 22.73 20.23
CA SER A 126 3.94 23.47 21.42
C SER A 126 4.85 23.09 22.58
N SER A 127 6.02 23.71 22.65
CA SER A 127 6.85 23.84 23.85
C SER A 127 7.57 25.17 23.80
#